data_AF-A0A933BVP5-F1
#
_entry.id   AF-A0A933BVP5-F1
#
_cell.length_a   1.000
_cell.length_b   1.000
_cell.length_c   1.000
_cell.angle_alpha   90.00
_cell.angle_beta   90.00
_cell.angle_gamma   90.00
#
_symmetry.space_group_name_H-M   'P 1'
#
loop_
_entity.id
_entity.type
_entity.pdbx_description
1 polymer ?
#
loop_
_entity_poly.entity_id
_entity_poly.type
_entity_poly.pdbx_seq_one_letter_code
_entity_poly.pdbx_strand_id
1 'polypeptide(L)' 'MFRSPGAIALQLGPLTIRWYGVLIALAVLVGTTLAQREARRKGLDAEPLMNAIVIGIVAALVGARLY' A
#
# COMPACT_ATOMS: atom_id res chain seq x y z
N MET A 1 -0.18 21.78 -22.19
CA MET A 1 0.82 20.69 -22.27
C MET A 1 0.84 19.96 -20.92
N PHE A 2 0.19 18.79 -20.83
CA PHE A 2 0.30 17.94 -19.64
C PHE A 2 1.59 17.12 -19.75
N ARG A 3 2.63 17.45 -18.96
CA ARG A 3 3.80 16.59 -18.80
C ARG A 3 3.56 15.70 -17.57
N SER A 4 3.77 14.40 -17.71
CA SER A 4 3.72 13.50 -16.56
C SER A 4 4.79 13.93 -15.53
N PRO A 5 4.53 13.80 -14.23
CA PRO A 5 5.42 14.26 -13.16
C PRO A 5 6.76 13.50 -13.04
N GLY A 6 7.25 12.87 -14.12
CA GLY A 6 8.44 12.01 -14.12
C GLY A 6 8.22 10.71 -13.33
N ALA A 7 9.21 9.81 -13.35
CA ALA A 7 9.12 8.53 -12.64
C ALA A 7 9.49 8.64 -11.14
N ILE A 8 10.16 9.73 -10.76
CA ILE A 8 10.72 9.95 -9.43
C ILE A 8 9.82 10.94 -8.69
N ALA A 9 9.36 10.54 -7.52
CA ALA A 9 8.57 11.40 -6.64
C ALA A 9 9.48 12.22 -5.72
N LEU A 10 10.44 11.56 -5.07
CA LEU A 10 11.40 12.17 -4.15
C LEU A 10 12.75 11.44 -4.27
N GLN A 11 13.84 12.20 -4.22
CA GLN A 11 15.19 11.65 -4.20
C GLN A 11 15.93 12.17 -2.97
N LEU A 12 16.28 11.25 -2.07
CA LEU A 12 16.98 11.53 -0.82
C LEU A 12 18.34 10.82 -0.88
N GLY A 13 19.34 11.47 -1.48
CA GLY A 13 20.66 10.88 -1.71
C GLY A 13 20.57 9.56 -2.50
N PRO A 14 21.01 8.41 -1.96
CA PRO A 14 20.93 7.11 -2.63
C PRO A 14 19.51 6.54 -2.69
N LEU A 15 18.57 7.06 -1.88
CA LEU A 15 17.20 6.56 -1.82
C LEU A 15 16.32 7.28 -2.85
N THR A 16 15.85 6.54 -3.85
CA THR A 16 14.92 7.05 -4.87
C THR A 16 13.51 6.53 -4.61
N ILE A 17 12.60 7.42 -4.24
CA ILE A 17 11.18 7.12 -4.09
C ILE A 17 10.48 7.39 -5.42
N ARG A 18 9.86 6.36 -5.96
CA ARG A 18 9.14 6.41 -7.25
C ARG A 18 7.65 6.58 -7.03
N TRP A 19 6.97 7.23 -7.98
CA TRP A 19 5.53 7.48 -7.88
C TRP A 19 4.69 6.22 -7.69
N TYR A 20 5.04 5.10 -8.35
CA TYR A 20 4.32 3.85 -8.13
C TYR A 20 4.40 3.36 -6.67
N GLY A 21 5.53 3.61 -5.98
CA GLY A 21 5.69 3.24 -4.58
C GLY A 21 4.80 4.07 -3.67
N VAL A 22 4.70 5.38 -3.96
CA VAL A 22 3.79 6.29 -3.26
C VAL A 22 2.33 5.87 -3.45
N LEU A 23 1.94 5.52 -4.68
CA LEU A 23 0.59 5.05 -4.99
C LEU A 23 0.26 3.73 -4.29
N ILE A 24 1.20 2.78 -4.25
CA ILE A 24 1.01 1.51 -3.53
C ILE A 24 0.83 1.78 -2.02
N ALA A 25 1.68 2.62 -1.43
CA ALA A 25 1.57 2.97 -0.01
C ALA A 25 0.22 3.62 0.32
N LEU A 26 -0.25 4.55 -0.54
CA LEU A 26 -1.57 5.16 -0.41
C LEU A 26 -2.70 4.13 -0.53
N ALA A 27 -2.62 3.23 -1.50
CA ALA A 27 -3.62 2.17 -1.67
C ALA A 27 -3.70 1.26 -0.45
N VAL A 28 -2.55 0.85 0.11
CA VAL A 28 -2.49 0.05 1.34
C VAL A 28 -3.06 0.80 2.53
N LEU A 29 -2.74 2.09 2.68
CA LEU A 29 -3.24 2.92 3.77
C LEU A 29 -4.76 3.07 3.71
N VAL A 30 -5.30 3.40 2.54
CA VAL A 30 -6.75 3.55 2.34
C VAL A 30 -7.46 2.21 2.51
N GLY A 31 -6.92 1.13 1.93
CA GLY A 31 -7.50 -0.21 2.06
C GLY A 31 -7.55 -0.69 3.50
N THR A 32 -6.47 -0.50 4.25
CA THR A 32 -6.37 -0.90 5.66
C THR A 32 -7.31 -0.08 6.55
N THR A 33 -7.35 1.25 6.37
CA THR A 33 -8.22 2.12 7.16
C THR A 33 -9.71 1.84 6.89
N LEU A 34 -10.07 1.57 5.64
CA LEU A 34 -11.44 1.18 5.27
C LEU A 34 -11.80 -0.19 5.85
N ALA A 35 -10.91 -1.17 5.74
CA ALA A 35 -11.14 -2.51 6.29
C ALA A 35 -11.31 -2.48 7.81
N GLN A 36 -10.49 -1.71 8.53
CA GLN A 36 -10.63 -1.53 9.98
C GLN A 36 -11.93 -0.81 10.35
N ARG A 37 -12.34 0.21 9.57
CA ARG A 37 -13.63 0.89 9.77
C ARG A 37 -14.79 -0.08 9.59
N GLU A 38 -14.75 -0.92 8.56
CA GLU A 38 -15.81 -1.90 8.30
C GLU A 38 -15.81 -3.03 9.34
N ALA A 39 -14.65 -3.50 9.79
CA ALA A 39 -14.55 -4.47 10.88
C ALA A 39 -15.17 -3.93 12.17
N ARG A 40 -14.83 -2.69 12.55
CA ARG A 40 -15.45 -2.02 13.70
C ARG A 40 -16.96 -1.85 13.54
N ARG A 41 -17.43 -1.47 12.35
CA ARG A 41 -18.87 -1.33 12.05
C ARG A 41 -19.62 -2.67 12.18
N LYS A 42 -18.96 -3.78 11.86
CA LYS A 42 -19.53 -5.13 11.94
C LYS A 42 -19.29 -5.81 13.30
N GLY A 43 -18.63 -5.14 14.26
CA GLY A 43 -18.27 -5.74 15.55
C GLY A 43 -17.28 -6.90 15.42
N LEU A 44 -16.47 -6.92 14.35
CA LEU A 44 -15.47 -7.96 14.11
C LEU A 44 -14.14 -7.59 14.75
N ASP A 45 -13.42 -8.61 15.24
CA ASP A 45 -12.06 -8.45 15.75
C ASP A 45 -11.13 -7.94 14.65
N ALA A 46 -10.37 -6.90 14.98
CA ALA A 46 -9.43 -6.26 14.07
C ALA A 46 -8.12 -7.06 13.92
N GLU A 47 -7.84 -7.99 14.82
CA GLU A 47 -6.58 -8.74 14.86
C GLU A 47 -6.43 -9.73 13.69
N PRO A 48 -7.41 -10.62 13.40
CA PRO A 48 -7.32 -11.50 12.23
C PRO A 48 -7.27 -10.71 10.91
N LEU A 49 -7.98 -9.58 10.86
CA LEU A 49 -7.94 -8.69 9.71
C LEU A 49 -6.54 -8.12 9.49
N MET A 50 -5.86 -7.70 10.56
CA MET A 50 -4.53 -7.11 10.44
C MET A 50 -3.49 -8.15 10.03
N ASN A 51 -3.60 -9.37 10.54
CA ASN A 51 -2.79 -10.50 10.09
C ASN A 51 -2.97 -10.77 8.58
N ALA A 52 -4.21 -10.77 8.10
CA ALA A 52 -4.50 -10.96 6.67
C ALA A 52 -3.92 -9.84 5.80
N ILE A 53 -4.00 -8.58 6.25
CA ILE A 53 -3.42 -7.43 5.54
C ILE A 53 -1.89 -7.54 5.45
N VAL A 54 -1.22 -7.89 6.55
CA VAL A 54 0.24 -8.06 6.57
C VAL A 54 0.68 -9.17 5.61
N ILE A 55 0.04 -10.34 5.68
CA ILE A 55 0.32 -11.46 4.77
C ILE A 55 0.05 -11.05 3.31
N GLY A 56 -1.06 -10.35 3.06
CA GLY A 56 -1.42 -9.85 1.73
C GLY A 56 -0.39 -8.89 1.15
N ILE A 57 0.17 -7.98 1.94
CA ILE A 57 1.23 -7.06 1.51
C ILE A 57 2.50 -7.84 1.14
N VAL A 58 2.91 -8.82 1.96
CA VAL A 58 4.08 -9.66 1.68
C VAL A 58 3.86 -10.47 0.41
N ALA A 59 2.69 -11.11 0.26
CA ALA A 59 2.33 -11.87 -0.93
C ALA A 59 2.29 -10.99 -2.19
N ALA A 60 1.75 -9.78 -2.09
CA ALA A 60 1.73 -8.82 -3.20
C ALA A 60 3.15 -8.40 -3.61
N LEU A 61 4.04 -8.18 -2.64
CA LEU A 61 5.44 -7.84 -2.92
C LEU A 61 6.17 -8.99 -3.62
N VAL A 62 5.95 -10.22 -3.17
CA VAL A 62 6.53 -11.42 -3.80
C VAL A 62 5.95 -11.62 -5.20
N GLY A 63 4.62 -11.56 -5.35
CA GLY A 63 3.94 -11.72 -6.63
C GLY A 63 4.36 -10.66 -7.66
N ALA A 64 4.53 -9.41 -7.23
CA ALA A 64 5.02 -8.32 -8.09
C ALA A 64 6.49 -8.51 -8.55
N ARG A 65 7.24 -9.43 -7.95
CA ARG A 65 8.63 -9.77 -8.32
C ARG A 65 8.75 -11.11 -9.06
N LEU A 66 7.73 -11.95 -9.00
CA LEU A 66 7.68 -13.21 -9.74
C LEU A 66 7.21 -13.03 -11.20
N TYR A 67 6.61 -11.88 -11.52
CA TYR A 67 6.33 -11.42 -12.87
C TYR A 67 7.50 -10.62 -13.42
#